data_AF-A0A553DD26-F1
#
_entry.id   AF-A0A553DD26-F1
#
_cell.length_a   1.000
_cell.length_b   1.000
_cell.length_c   1.000
_cell.angle_alpha   90.00
_cell.angle_beta   90.00
_cell.angle_gamma   90.00
#
_symmetry.space_group_name_H-M   'P 1'
#
loop_
_entity.id
_entity.type
_entity.pdbx_description
1 polymer ?
#
loop_
_entity_poly.entity_id
_entity_poly.type
_entity_poly.pdbx_seq_one_letter_code
_entity_poly.pdbx_strand_id
1 'polypeptide(L)'
;MKNIKKIAVSLLFPILIMSCGVSNHNNSNLETETKEPEPNQSLFFVFNIHKDNNNSTNIVELVSKNEIIGKIKTESTNRSPNYLTLYLYSGKQLIDTVAMDHPLYKHYEYMSQDGTFSYKDTIINNADFVIRTQKNINEIKIFETLKNQPKKQLTKKSF
;
A
#
# COMPACT_ATOMS: atom_id res chain seq x y z
N MET A 1 72.34 -65.36 7.59
CA MET A 1 71.40 -66.25 6.87
C MET A 1 70.05 -66.26 7.58
N LYS A 2 68.96 -66.01 6.84
CA LYS A 2 67.52 -66.26 7.09
C LYS A 2 67.01 -66.36 8.55
N ASN A 3 66.06 -65.49 8.92
CA ASN A 3 64.63 -65.85 9.00
C ASN A 3 63.80 -64.65 9.49
N ILE A 4 62.88 -64.17 8.65
CA ILE A 4 61.83 -63.22 9.02
C ILE A 4 60.56 -64.05 9.24
N LYS A 5 60.02 -64.05 10.45
CA LYS A 5 58.66 -64.53 10.74
C LYS A 5 57.73 -63.32 10.87
N LYS A 6 56.63 -63.37 10.12
CA LYS A 6 55.53 -62.41 10.15
C LYS A 6 54.78 -62.53 11.48
N ILE A 7 54.38 -61.40 12.05
CA ILE A 7 53.25 -61.33 12.99
C ILE A 7 52.45 -60.08 12.64
N ALA A 8 51.21 -60.29 12.21
CA ALA A 8 50.17 -59.27 12.11
C ALA A 8 49.29 -59.40 13.34
N VAL A 9 49.05 -58.30 14.07
CA VAL A 9 47.93 -58.19 15.02
C VAL A 9 47.39 -56.76 14.98
N SER A 10 46.08 -56.72 14.80
CA SER A 10 45.15 -55.58 14.68
C SER A 10 44.88 -54.89 16.03
N LEU A 11 44.10 -53.78 15.98
CA LEU A 11 43.49 -52.99 17.08
C LEU A 11 44.39 -51.89 17.66
N LEU A 12 43.95 -50.64 17.94
CA LEU A 12 42.63 -50.10 18.25
C LEU A 12 42.64 -48.58 18.01
N PHE A 13 41.54 -48.06 17.47
CA PHE A 13 41.29 -46.66 17.15
C PHE A 13 41.05 -45.83 18.43
N PRO A 14 41.77 -44.74 18.72
CA PRO A 14 41.40 -43.86 19.81
C PRO A 14 40.24 -42.94 19.39
N ILE A 15 39.11 -43.11 20.07
CA ILE A 15 37.91 -42.28 20.02
C ILE A 15 38.24 -40.88 20.55
N LEU A 16 38.29 -39.89 19.65
CA LEU A 16 38.30 -38.46 19.99
C LEU A 16 36.89 -38.05 20.43
N ILE A 17 36.65 -38.07 21.75
CA ILE A 17 35.55 -37.35 22.39
C ILE A 17 35.87 -35.85 22.36
N MET A 18 35.44 -35.15 21.31
CA MET A 18 35.28 -33.70 21.38
C MET A 18 34.07 -33.39 22.26
N SER A 19 34.34 -32.97 23.48
CA SER A 19 33.38 -32.28 24.33
C SER A 19 33.03 -30.94 23.67
N CYS A 20 31.79 -30.80 23.17
CA CYS A 20 31.22 -29.49 22.89
C CYS A 20 30.83 -28.87 24.24
N GLY A 21 31.63 -27.92 24.71
CA GLY A 21 31.23 -27.02 25.78
C GLY A 21 30.04 -26.19 25.32
N VAL A 22 28.94 -26.24 26.05
CA VAL A 22 27.82 -25.30 25.90
C VAL A 22 28.30 -23.95 26.42
N SER A 23 28.61 -23.05 25.49
CA SER A 23 28.79 -21.63 25.78
C SER A 23 27.39 -21.00 25.84
N ASN A 24 26.95 -20.62 27.05
CA ASN A 24 25.82 -19.72 27.22
C ASN A 24 26.25 -18.31 26.79
N HIS A 25 26.11 -18.03 25.49
CA HIS A 25 26.11 -16.66 25.02
C HIS A 25 24.69 -16.10 25.27
N ASN A 26 24.58 -15.24 26.28
CA ASN A 26 23.42 -14.36 26.44
C ASN A 26 23.31 -13.51 25.17
N ASN A 27 22.47 -13.95 24.24
CA ASN A 27 21.94 -13.07 23.21
C ASN A 27 20.92 -12.18 23.89
N SER A 28 21.35 -11.01 24.35
CA SER A 28 20.45 -9.87 24.45
C SER A 28 20.03 -9.50 23.03
N ASN A 29 19.07 -10.26 22.49
CA ASN A 29 18.26 -9.79 21.40
C ASN A 29 17.52 -8.57 21.95
N LEU A 30 18.00 -7.38 21.63
CA LEU A 30 17.09 -6.26 21.42
C LEU A 30 16.20 -6.69 20.25
N GLU A 31 15.12 -7.39 20.57
CA GLU A 31 13.95 -7.45 19.73
C GLU A 31 13.45 -6.01 19.65
N THR A 32 13.89 -5.27 18.63
CA THR A 32 13.00 -4.30 18.01
C THR A 32 11.77 -5.10 17.63
N GLU A 33 10.76 -5.07 18.51
CA GLU A 33 9.37 -5.42 18.22
C GLU A 33 8.99 -4.64 16.97
N THR A 34 9.25 -5.24 15.82
CA THR A 34 8.55 -4.91 14.60
C THR A 34 7.17 -5.52 14.85
N LYS A 35 6.28 -4.73 15.46
CA LYS A 35 4.88 -5.10 15.62
C LYS A 35 4.43 -5.65 14.27
N GLU A 36 4.11 -6.94 14.23
CA GLU A 36 3.43 -7.47 13.06
C GLU A 36 2.20 -6.57 12.82
N PRO A 37 1.92 -6.17 11.57
CA PRO A 37 0.73 -5.39 11.30
C PRO A 37 -0.47 -6.20 11.79
N GLU A 38 -1.12 -5.69 12.83
CA GLU A 38 -2.32 -6.29 13.44
C GLU A 38 -3.26 -6.72 12.31
N PRO A 39 -3.66 -8.01 12.26
CA PRO A 39 -4.43 -8.51 11.15
C PRO A 39 -5.73 -7.71 11.06
N ASN A 40 -5.92 -7.07 9.89
CA ASN A 40 -7.08 -6.27 9.50
C ASN A 40 -7.08 -4.78 9.90
N GLN A 41 -5.96 -4.11 10.11
CA GLN A 41 -5.98 -2.63 10.14
C GLN A 41 -6.17 -2.04 8.73
N SER A 42 -7.13 -1.13 8.60
CA SER A 42 -7.46 -0.35 7.41
C SER A 42 -7.28 1.14 7.71
N LEU A 43 -6.47 1.80 6.90
CA LEU A 43 -6.31 3.25 6.90
C LEU A 43 -7.36 3.89 6.00
N PHE A 44 -8.05 4.90 6.53
CA PHE A 44 -9.02 5.73 5.82
C PHE A 44 -8.49 7.15 5.74
N PHE A 45 -8.29 7.65 4.53
CA PHE A 45 -7.92 9.03 4.28
C PHE A 45 -9.09 9.75 3.63
N VAL A 46 -9.57 10.81 4.26
CA VAL A 46 -10.58 11.70 3.69
C VAL A 46 -9.86 12.91 3.11
N PHE A 47 -10.10 13.17 1.84
CA PHE A 47 -9.58 14.32 1.13
C PHE A 47 -10.72 15.20 0.65
N ASN A 48 -10.49 16.51 0.64
CA ASN A 48 -11.33 17.47 -0.07
C ASN A 48 -10.63 17.85 -1.38
N ILE A 49 -11.38 17.93 -2.47
CA ILE A 49 -10.94 18.54 -3.72
C ILE A 49 -11.85 19.71 -4.05
N HIS A 50 -11.27 20.84 -4.48
CA HIS A 50 -12.03 22.00 -4.92
C HIS A 50 -11.31 22.74 -6.06
N LYS A 51 -12.08 23.50 -6.86
CA LYS A 51 -11.53 24.32 -7.95
C LYS A 51 -10.74 25.51 -7.37
N ASP A 52 -9.52 25.72 -7.84
CA ASP A 52 -8.82 27.00 -7.64
C ASP A 52 -9.35 28.00 -8.67
N ASN A 53 -10.04 29.03 -8.20
CA ASN A 53 -10.56 30.11 -9.05
C ASN A 53 -9.43 30.97 -9.66
N ASN A 54 -8.18 30.84 -9.19
CA ASN A 54 -7.06 31.68 -9.60
C ASN A 54 -6.03 30.96 -10.50
N ASN A 55 -5.73 29.67 -10.26
CA ASN A 55 -4.68 28.95 -10.99
C ASN A 55 -5.16 27.81 -11.90
N SER A 56 -6.44 27.76 -12.25
CA SER A 56 -7.02 26.76 -13.17
C SER A 56 -6.71 25.30 -12.80
N THR A 57 -6.39 25.05 -11.53
CA THR A 57 -5.92 23.76 -11.02
C THR A 57 -6.77 23.36 -9.84
N ASN A 58 -7.22 22.12 -9.78
CA ASN A 58 -7.94 21.66 -8.59
C ASN A 58 -6.96 21.51 -7.42
N ILE A 59 -7.35 22.01 -6.25
CA ILE A 59 -6.60 21.89 -5.00
C ILE A 59 -7.11 20.65 -4.27
N VAL A 60 -6.18 19.88 -3.69
CA VAL A 60 -6.51 18.67 -2.91
C VAL A 60 -5.88 18.75 -1.53
N GLU A 61 -6.70 18.61 -0.51
CA GLU A 61 -6.31 18.74 0.90
C GLU A 61 -6.71 17.50 1.69
N LEU A 62 -5.82 17.06 2.57
CA LEU A 62 -6.16 16.00 3.52
C LEU A 62 -7.01 16.59 4.63
N VAL A 63 -8.24 16.07 4.77
CA VAL A 63 -9.17 16.44 5.83
C VAL A 63 -8.91 15.60 7.08
N SER A 64 -8.76 14.28 6.91
CA SER A 64 -8.53 13.38 8.05
C SER A 64 -7.84 12.08 7.65
N LYS A 65 -7.18 11.46 8.64
CA LYS A 65 -6.61 10.11 8.57
C LYS A 65 -7.14 9.33 9.78
N ASN A 66 -7.78 8.19 9.54
CA ASN A 66 -8.33 7.34 10.58
C ASN A 66 -7.84 5.89 10.40
N GLU A 67 -7.59 5.22 11.52
CA GLU A 67 -7.25 3.79 11.58
C GLU A 67 -8.48 3.02 12.05
N ILE A 68 -8.90 2.01 11.28
CA ILE A 68 -10.10 1.22 11.57
C ILE A 68 -9.77 -0.25 11.38
N ILE A 69 -10.32 -1.13 12.22
CA ILE A 69 -10.19 -2.57 12.06
C ILE A 69 -11.29 -3.07 11.12
N GLY A 70 -10.91 -3.74 10.02
CA GLY A 70 -11.83 -4.32 9.06
C GLY A 70 -11.20 -4.73 7.74
N LYS A 71 -11.96 -5.48 6.92
CA LYS A 71 -11.59 -5.85 5.55
C LYS A 71 -12.23 -4.91 4.53
N ILE A 72 -11.42 -4.43 3.58
CA ILE A 72 -11.91 -3.62 2.47
C ILE A 72 -12.41 -4.56 1.36
N LYS A 73 -13.64 -4.35 0.88
CA LYS A 73 -14.12 -4.98 -0.36
C LYS A 73 -13.51 -4.26 -1.55
N THR A 74 -12.96 -5.01 -2.51
CA THR A 74 -12.46 -4.46 -3.76
C THR A 74 -13.65 -4.02 -4.61
N GLU A 75 -13.70 -2.74 -4.98
CA GLU A 75 -14.69 -2.25 -5.95
C GLU A 75 -14.09 -2.27 -7.36
N SER A 76 -14.87 -2.77 -8.32
CA SER A 76 -14.52 -2.67 -9.73
C SER A 76 -14.94 -1.29 -10.25
N THR A 77 -13.98 -0.41 -10.50
CA THR A 77 -14.26 0.89 -11.11
C THR A 77 -14.28 0.78 -12.63
N ASN A 78 -15.46 0.93 -13.23
CA ASN A 78 -15.55 1.44 -14.60
C ASN A 78 -15.01 2.87 -14.57
N ARG A 79 -14.10 3.21 -15.49
CA ARG A 79 -13.42 4.51 -15.45
C ARG A 79 -14.20 5.54 -16.26
N SER A 80 -14.67 6.59 -15.59
CA SER A 80 -15.07 7.83 -16.27
C SER A 80 -13.90 8.40 -17.07
N PRO A 81 -14.15 9.12 -18.18
CA PRO A 81 -13.11 9.87 -18.90
C PRO A 81 -12.33 10.86 -18.02
N ASN A 82 -12.94 11.31 -16.91
CA ASN A 82 -12.30 12.16 -15.91
C ASN A 82 -12.12 11.35 -14.62
N TYR A 83 -10.88 11.17 -14.18
CA TYR A 83 -10.57 10.35 -13.01
C TYR A 83 -9.34 10.86 -12.26
N LEU A 84 -9.24 10.44 -10.99
CA LEU A 84 -8.03 10.59 -10.19
C LEU A 84 -7.24 9.29 -10.19
N THR A 85 -5.92 9.40 -10.26
CA THR A 85 -4.98 8.29 -9.99
C THR A 85 -4.19 8.59 -8.73
N LEU A 86 -4.15 7.64 -7.82
CA LEU A 86 -3.50 7.77 -6.52
C LEU A 86 -2.43 6.71 -6.41
N TYR A 87 -1.19 7.15 -6.25
CA TYR A 87 -0.04 6.28 -6.04
C TYR A 87 0.29 6.25 -4.56
N LEU A 88 0.15 5.07 -3.96
CA LEU A 88 0.40 4.83 -2.55
C LEU A 88 1.81 4.29 -2.38
N TYR A 89 2.63 4.96 -1.57
CA TYR A 89 4.02 4.61 -1.36
C TYR A 89 4.30 4.18 0.08
N SER A 90 5.25 3.25 0.22
CA SER A 90 5.94 2.94 1.46
C SER A 90 7.45 3.13 1.24
N GLY A 91 8.01 4.15 1.87
CA GLY A 91 9.37 4.61 1.58
C GLY A 91 9.47 5.10 0.12
N LYS A 92 10.31 4.44 -0.67
CA LYS A 92 10.50 4.72 -2.11
C LYS A 92 9.69 3.78 -3.01
N GLN A 93 9.02 2.78 -2.45
CA GLN A 93 8.33 1.75 -3.20
C GLN A 93 6.86 2.13 -3.43
N LEU A 94 6.42 2.05 -4.69
CA LEU A 94 5.00 2.12 -5.03
C LEU A 94 4.36 0.78 -4.62
N ILE A 95 3.47 0.83 -3.63
CA ILE A 95 2.83 -0.38 -3.09
C ILE A 95 1.41 -0.57 -3.60
N ASP A 96 0.76 0.50 -4.07
CA ASP A 96 -0.56 0.42 -4.67
C ASP A 96 -0.85 1.56 -5.65
N THR A 97 -1.81 1.30 -6.54
CA THR A 97 -2.40 2.30 -7.42
C THR A 97 -3.90 2.22 -7.34
N VAL A 98 -4.52 3.30 -6.88
CA VAL A 98 -5.98 3.45 -6.86
C VAL A 98 -6.38 4.38 -8.00
N ALA A 99 -7.39 4.00 -8.77
CA ALA A 99 -8.04 4.88 -9.73
C ALA A 99 -9.49 5.05 -9.31
N MET A 100 -10.01 6.27 -9.38
CA MET A 100 -11.40 6.55 -9.06
C MET A 100 -11.96 7.67 -9.92
N ASP A 101 -13.27 7.68 -10.13
CA ASP A 101 -13.95 8.75 -10.85
C ASP A 101 -13.65 10.11 -10.20
N HIS A 102 -13.53 11.13 -11.05
CA HIS A 102 -13.15 12.44 -10.59
C HIS A 102 -14.24 13.03 -9.68
N PRO A 103 -13.97 13.34 -8.40
CA PRO A 103 -15.01 13.73 -7.45
C PRO A 103 -15.84 14.96 -7.85
N LEU A 104 -15.22 15.89 -8.58
CA LEU A 104 -15.89 17.10 -9.10
C LEU A 104 -16.78 16.85 -10.34
N TYR A 105 -16.63 15.74 -11.08
CA TYR A 105 -17.44 15.46 -12.26
C TYR A 105 -18.51 14.44 -11.88
N LYS A 106 -19.77 14.86 -11.90
CA LYS A 106 -20.90 14.04 -11.46
C LYS A 106 -21.79 13.67 -12.64
N HIS A 107 -22.17 12.41 -12.67
CA HIS A 107 -23.21 11.87 -13.53
C HIS A 107 -24.46 11.64 -12.67
N TYR A 108 -25.54 12.35 -12.97
CA TYR A 108 -26.81 12.18 -12.26
C TYR A 108 -27.84 11.52 -13.18
N GLU A 109 -28.33 10.37 -12.79
CA GLU A 109 -29.49 9.71 -13.41
C GLU A 109 -30.77 10.17 -12.70
N TYR A 110 -31.79 10.52 -13.48
CA TYR A 110 -33.07 10.97 -12.96
C TYR A 110 -34.23 10.57 -13.90
N MET A 111 -35.43 10.53 -13.35
CA MET A 111 -36.65 10.34 -14.13
C MET A 111 -37.11 11.69 -14.68
N SER A 112 -37.26 11.83 -16.00
CA SER A 112 -37.83 13.02 -16.62
C SER A 112 -39.35 13.05 -16.48
N GLN A 113 -39.95 14.21 -16.79
CA GLN A 113 -41.39 14.45 -16.62
C GLN A 113 -42.27 13.53 -17.48
N ASP A 114 -41.72 12.99 -18.57
CA ASP A 114 -42.34 12.01 -19.45
C ASP A 114 -42.18 10.55 -18.95
N GLY A 115 -41.57 10.35 -17.78
CA GLY A 115 -41.34 9.02 -17.20
C GLY A 115 -40.19 8.25 -17.86
N THR A 116 -39.31 8.91 -18.61
CA THR A 116 -38.11 8.28 -19.18
C THR A 116 -36.88 8.46 -18.29
N PHE A 117 -35.94 7.51 -18.33
CA PHE A 117 -34.66 7.67 -17.66
C PHE A 117 -33.79 8.64 -18.46
N SER A 118 -33.38 9.72 -17.80
CA SER A 118 -32.51 10.76 -18.34
C SER A 118 -31.26 10.90 -17.47
N TYR A 119 -30.20 11.47 -18.04
CA TYR A 119 -28.97 11.75 -17.30
C TYR A 119 -28.51 13.20 -17.50
N LYS A 120 -27.76 13.71 -16.52
CA LYS A 120 -27.12 15.02 -16.57
C LYS A 120 -25.72 14.95 -16.01
N ASP A 121 -24.76 15.32 -16.85
CA ASP A 121 -23.38 15.54 -16.43
C ASP A 121 -23.21 16.97 -15.91
N THR A 122 -22.53 17.11 -14.77
CA THR A 122 -22.23 18.43 -14.20
C THR A 122 -20.89 18.44 -13.48
N ILE A 123 -20.36 19.65 -13.28
CA ILE A 123 -19.09 19.87 -12.59
C ILE A 123 -19.35 20.71 -11.35
N ILE A 124 -19.18 20.10 -10.17
CA ILE A 124 -19.32 20.79 -8.88
C ILE A 124 -18.00 21.47 -8.47
N ASN A 125 -18.08 22.40 -7.52
CA ASN A 125 -16.92 23.22 -7.13
C ASN A 125 -16.08 22.59 -6.02
N ASN A 126 -16.68 21.74 -5.19
CA ASN A 126 -16.03 21.03 -4.11
C ASN A 126 -16.60 19.61 -3.98
N ALA A 127 -15.80 18.68 -3.49
CA ALA A 127 -16.24 17.33 -3.14
C ALA A 127 -15.26 16.68 -2.18
N ASP A 128 -15.78 15.84 -1.28
CA ASP A 128 -14.95 14.93 -0.50
C ASP A 128 -14.82 13.58 -1.21
N PHE A 129 -13.68 12.93 -1.00
CA PHE A 129 -13.44 11.57 -1.44
C PHE A 129 -12.59 10.80 -0.43
N VAL A 130 -12.70 9.48 -0.47
CA VAL A 130 -12.10 8.60 0.54
C VAL A 130 -11.17 7.60 -0.14
N ILE A 131 -9.96 7.50 0.38
CA ILE A 131 -9.00 6.44 0.05
C ILE A 131 -8.95 5.47 1.21
N ARG A 132 -9.00 4.18 0.89
CA ARG A 132 -8.91 3.12 1.89
C ARG A 132 -7.75 2.20 1.52
N THR A 133 -6.91 1.84 2.48
CA THR A 133 -5.83 0.87 2.26
C THR A 133 -5.56 0.04 3.49
N GLN A 134 -5.23 -1.23 3.32
CA GLN A 134 -4.76 -2.11 4.39
C GLN A 134 -3.23 -2.20 4.45
N LYS A 135 -2.55 -1.43 3.60
CA LYS A 135 -1.10 -1.40 3.55
C LYS A 135 -0.59 -0.21 4.35
N ASN A 136 0.53 -0.40 5.05
CA ASN A 136 1.23 0.72 5.69
C ASN A 136 1.85 1.61 4.63
N ILE A 137 1.41 2.87 4.57
CA ILE A 137 1.86 3.87 3.60
C ILE A 137 2.42 5.10 4.33
N ASN A 138 3.42 5.73 3.73
CA ASN A 138 3.98 6.98 4.23
C ASN A 138 3.83 8.15 3.26
N GLU A 139 3.39 7.89 2.02
CA GLU A 139 3.19 8.94 1.03
C GLU A 139 2.06 8.59 0.04
N ILE A 140 1.27 9.59 -0.31
CA ILE A 140 0.26 9.53 -1.37
C ILE A 140 0.56 10.64 -2.39
N LYS A 141 0.64 10.25 -3.67
CA LYS A 141 0.63 11.20 -4.79
C LYS A 141 -0.70 11.10 -5.52
N ILE A 142 -1.36 12.23 -5.72
CA ILE A 142 -2.65 12.30 -6.38
C ILE A 142 -2.47 13.03 -7.71
N PHE A 143 -2.92 12.37 -8.77
CA PHE A 143 -2.90 12.88 -10.12
C PHE A 143 -4.30 12.97 -10.68
N GLU A 144 -4.51 13.98 -11.48
CA GLU A 144 -5.72 14.23 -12.23
C GLU A 144 -5.52 13.87 -13.70
N THR A 145 -6.49 13.17 -14.26
CA THR A 145 -6.63 12.97 -15.69
C THR A 145 -7.99 13.50 -16.10
N LEU A 146 -8.01 14.55 -16.90
CA LEU A 146 -9.20 15.08 -17.55
C LEU A 146 -9.20 14.70 -19.03
N LYS A 147 -10.39 14.49 -19.59
CA LYS A 147 -10.55 14.17 -21.01
C LYS A 147 -9.82 15.21 -21.87
N ASN A 148 -8.98 14.73 -22.79
CA ASN A 148 -8.18 15.54 -23.71
C ASN A 148 -7.17 16.50 -23.04
N GLN A 149 -6.79 16.26 -21.77
CA GLN A 149 -5.76 17.02 -21.08
C GLN A 149 -4.61 16.12 -20.63
N PRO A 150 -3.38 16.64 -20.54
CA PRO A 150 -2.27 15.89 -19.98
C PRO A 150 -2.52 15.58 -18.50
N LYS A 151 -2.09 14.40 -18.06
CA LYS A 151 -2.13 14.02 -16.65
C LYS A 151 -1.33 15.01 -15.81
N LYS A 152 -1.91 15.47 -14.70
CA LYS A 152 -1.33 16.50 -13.84
C LYS A 152 -1.24 16.01 -12.40
N GLN A 153 -0.15 16.30 -11.71
CA GLN A 153 -0.06 16.03 -10.27
C GLN A 153 -0.78 17.15 -9.51
N LEU A 154 -1.75 16.81 -8.68
CA LEU A 154 -2.47 17.76 -7.84
C LEU A 154 -1.80 17.94 -6.48
N THR A 155 -1.40 16.83 -5.84
CA THR A 155 -0.77 16.89 -4.53
C THR A 155 0.18 15.72 -4.27
N LYS A 156 1.09 15.95 -3.32
CA LYS A 156 1.98 14.97 -2.73
C LYS A 156 1.88 15.13 -1.21
N LYS A 157 1.33 14.13 -0.52
CA LYS A 157 1.16 14.16 0.93
C LYS A 157 1.97 13.05 1.58
N SER A 158 2.86 13.42 2.50
CA SER A 158 3.63 12.49 3.33
C SER A 158 3.05 12.44 4.76
N PHE A 159 3.22 11.29 5.43
CA PHE A 159 2.74 10.99 6.79
C PHE A 159 3.87 10.49 7.70
#